data_AF-A0A8H4JX10-F1
#
_entry.id   AF-A0A8H4JX10-F1
#
_cell.length_a   1.000
_cell.length_b   1.000
_cell.length_c   1.000
_cell.angle_alpha   90.00
_cell.angle_beta   90.00
_cell.angle_gamma   90.00
#
_symmetry.space_group_name_H-M   'P 1'
#
loop_
_entity.id
_entity.type
_entity.pdbx_description
1 polymer ?
#
loop_
_entity_poly.entity_id
_entity_poly.type
_entity_poly.pdbx_seq_one_letter_code
_entity_poly.pdbx_strand_id
1 'polypeptide(L)'
;MSSTNTLRISSSLHEAALAVFEMTEHNSRVQQRQLDEALNLRQVFDSLDQNIDELEVMTMHLRCVPDSESYFYQAQQHIHSFRLIRNDLKNTVASITDADLKHGQEMRSSYAQFLSHISCYTGDDTQALASLKTIIGKFDVFHPQQRQRLATMRDQLDSFILVLNKMAALKHGLEEQGLI
;
A
#
# COMPACT_ATOMS: atom_id res chain seq x y z
N MET A 1 60.09 0.14 -11.92
CA MET A 1 59.23 1.33 -11.77
C MET A 1 57.81 0.82 -11.56
N SER A 2 57.34 0.80 -10.30
CA SER A 2 55.99 0.34 -9.96
C SER A 2 55.02 1.48 -10.18
N SER A 3 54.29 1.46 -11.30
CA SER A 3 53.15 2.35 -11.50
C SER A 3 51.99 1.79 -10.68
N THR A 4 51.84 2.25 -9.44
CA THR A 4 50.58 2.10 -8.70
C THR A 4 49.53 2.94 -9.42
N ASN A 5 48.95 2.38 -10.49
CA ASN A 5 47.69 2.85 -11.07
C ASN A 5 46.60 2.53 -10.06
N THR A 6 46.52 3.34 -9.01
CA THR A 6 45.34 3.39 -8.17
C THR A 6 44.24 3.99 -9.05
N LEU A 7 43.41 3.11 -9.62
CA LEU A 7 42.19 3.46 -10.33
C LEU A 7 41.34 4.34 -9.42
N ARG A 8 41.42 5.66 -9.62
CA ARG A 8 40.61 6.64 -8.93
C ARG A 8 39.36 6.85 -9.76
N ILE A 9 38.24 6.37 -9.24
CA ILE A 9 36.90 6.82 -9.64
C ILE A 9 36.92 8.36 -9.63
N SER A 10 36.42 9.00 -10.68
CA SER A 10 36.38 10.46 -10.74
C SER A 10 35.55 11.04 -9.60
N SER A 11 35.83 12.29 -9.19
CA SER A 11 35.02 12.98 -8.16
C SER A 11 33.54 12.99 -8.55
N SER A 12 33.26 13.25 -9.83
CA SER A 12 31.89 13.30 -10.37
C SER A 12 31.17 11.95 -10.27
N LEU A 13 31.85 10.83 -10.59
CA LEU A 13 31.26 9.50 -10.48
C LEU A 13 31.10 9.08 -9.01
N HIS A 14 32.01 9.49 -8.12
CA HIS A 14 31.90 9.27 -6.69
C HIS A 14 30.72 10.02 -6.06
N GLU A 15 30.58 11.32 -6.37
CA GLU A 15 29.46 12.15 -5.93
C GLU A 15 28.12 11.63 -6.45
N ALA A 16 28.07 11.20 -7.72
CA ALA A 16 26.88 10.59 -8.30
C ALA A 16 26.50 9.27 -7.61
N ALA A 17 27.47 8.41 -7.31
CA ALA A 17 27.24 7.17 -6.58
C ALA A 17 26.73 7.43 -5.14
N LEU A 18 27.29 8.43 -4.46
CA LEU A 18 26.84 8.85 -3.12
C LEU A 18 25.41 9.39 -3.15
N ALA A 19 25.07 10.24 -4.13
CA ALA A 19 23.72 10.75 -4.27
C ALA A 19 22.69 9.61 -4.49
N VAL A 20 23.04 8.59 -5.28
CA VAL A 20 22.17 7.42 -5.46
C VAL A 20 22.06 6.58 -4.22
N PHE A 21 23.13 6.43 -3.44
CA PHE A 21 23.08 5.75 -2.15
C PHE A 21 22.05 6.41 -1.23
N GLU A 22 22.17 7.72 -1.04
CA GLU A 22 21.28 8.51 -0.17
C GLU A 22 19.83 8.46 -0.66
N MET A 23 19.60 8.59 -1.97
CA MET A 23 18.27 8.42 -2.57
C MET A 23 17.70 7.02 -2.34
N THR A 24 18.52 5.98 -2.48
CA THR A 24 18.10 4.58 -2.27
C THR A 24 17.71 4.35 -0.81
N GLU A 25 18.51 4.85 0.13
CA GLU A 25 18.23 4.75 1.55
C GLU A 25 16.95 5.51 1.93
N HIS A 26 16.80 6.75 1.44
CA HIS A 26 15.60 7.54 1.63
C HIS A 26 14.35 6.80 1.12
N ASN A 27 14.43 6.28 -0.10
CA ASN A 27 13.34 5.55 -0.73
C ASN A 27 12.97 4.27 0.03
N SER A 28 13.96 3.53 0.51
CA SER A 28 13.72 2.34 1.34
C SER A 28 12.96 2.70 2.63
N ARG A 29 13.29 3.82 3.27
CA ARG A 29 12.58 4.29 4.48
C ARG A 29 11.17 4.77 4.18
N VAL A 30 10.95 5.43 3.04
CA VAL A 30 9.61 5.84 2.60
C VAL A 30 8.75 4.62 2.30
N GLN A 31 9.30 3.65 1.57
CA GLN A 31 8.64 2.39 1.26
C GLN A 31 8.23 1.63 2.52
N GLN A 32 9.15 1.50 3.49
CA GLN A 32 8.84 0.81 4.75
C GLN A 32 7.70 1.50 5.50
N ARG A 33 7.74 2.84 5.59
CA ARG A 33 6.65 3.61 6.22
C ARG A 33 5.30 3.40 5.54
N GLN A 34 5.28 3.33 4.22
CA GLN A 34 4.05 3.06 3.46
C GLN A 34 3.54 1.63 3.66
N LEU A 35 4.45 0.66 3.77
CA LEU A 35 4.10 -0.72 4.10
C LEU A 35 3.51 -0.82 5.51
N ASP A 36 4.13 -0.16 6.49
CA ASP A 36 3.63 -0.10 7.86
C ASP A 36 2.25 0.55 7.90
N GLU A 37 2.02 1.61 7.12
CA GLU A 37 0.71 2.24 6.97
C GLU A 37 -0.32 1.27 6.38
N ALA A 38 0.01 0.56 5.29
CA ALA A 38 -0.88 -0.43 4.70
C ALA A 38 -1.23 -1.57 5.68
N LEU A 39 -0.27 -2.01 6.50
CA LEU A 39 -0.48 -3.01 7.54
C LEU A 39 -1.36 -2.50 8.69
N ASN A 40 -1.20 -1.24 9.11
CA ASN A 40 -2.06 -0.62 10.11
C ASN A 40 -3.51 -0.53 9.59
N LEU A 41 -3.70 -0.12 8.33
CA LEU A 41 -5.03 -0.06 7.71
C LEU A 41 -5.68 -1.45 7.64
N ARG A 42 -4.89 -2.50 7.40
CA ARG A 42 -5.36 -3.89 7.46
C ARG A 42 -5.85 -4.28 8.86
N GLN A 43 -5.16 -3.90 9.92
CA GLN A 43 -5.59 -4.21 11.29
C GLN A 43 -6.91 -3.53 11.66
N VAL A 44 -7.07 -2.26 11.27
CA VAL A 44 -8.36 -1.55 11.41
C VAL A 44 -9.46 -2.31 10.68
N PHE A 45 -9.18 -2.77 9.46
CA PHE A 45 -10.13 -3.56 8.69
C PHE A 45 -10.48 -4.90 9.36
N ASP A 46 -9.50 -5.67 9.82
CA ASP A 46 -9.72 -6.98 10.47
C ASP A 46 -10.61 -6.81 11.73
N SER A 47 -10.43 -5.71 12.48
CA SER A 47 -11.30 -5.36 13.61
C SER A 47 -12.73 -5.02 13.20
N LEU A 48 -12.94 -4.49 12.00
CA LEU A 48 -14.26 -4.10 11.53
C LEU A 48 -15.05 -5.28 10.94
N ASP A 49 -14.37 -6.31 10.42
CA ASP A 49 -15.01 -7.52 9.89
C ASP A 49 -15.82 -8.24 11.00
N GLN A 50 -15.25 -8.31 12.21
CA GLN A 50 -15.93 -8.91 13.36
C GLN A 50 -17.25 -8.23 13.72
N ASN A 51 -17.32 -6.89 13.58
CA ASN A 51 -18.55 -6.14 13.85
C ASN A 51 -19.66 -6.46 12.83
N ILE A 52 -19.31 -6.92 11.63
CA ILE A 52 -20.28 -7.18 10.56
C ILE A 52 -20.90 -8.55 10.65
N ASP A 53 -20.15 -9.55 11.07
CA ASP A 53 -20.72 -10.86 11.36
C ASP A 53 -21.80 -10.73 12.45
N GLU A 54 -21.58 -9.87 13.46
CA GLU A 54 -22.59 -9.54 14.48
C GLU A 54 -23.82 -8.84 13.87
N LEU A 55 -23.62 -7.87 12.99
CA LEU A 55 -24.70 -7.16 12.27
C LEU A 55 -25.51 -8.09 11.36
N GLU A 56 -24.89 -9.08 10.73
CA GLU A 56 -25.57 -10.07 9.90
C GLU A 56 -26.50 -10.95 10.74
N VAL A 57 -26.04 -11.39 11.91
CA VAL A 57 -26.89 -12.11 12.87
C VAL A 57 -28.07 -11.25 13.30
N MET A 58 -27.87 -9.98 13.66
CA MET A 58 -28.96 -9.06 14.00
C MET A 58 -29.93 -8.87 12.82
N THR A 59 -29.42 -8.78 11.60
CA THR A 59 -30.25 -8.66 10.40
C THR A 59 -31.14 -9.88 10.17
N MET A 60 -30.64 -11.09 10.45
CA MET A 60 -31.46 -12.31 10.35
C MET A 60 -32.63 -12.31 11.33
N HIS A 61 -32.51 -11.67 12.49
CA HIS A 61 -33.59 -11.56 13.47
C HIS A 61 -34.76 -10.72 12.95
N LEU A 62 -34.47 -9.65 12.18
CA LEU A 62 -35.50 -8.81 11.58
C LEU A 62 -36.48 -9.61 10.71
N ARG A 63 -36.01 -10.66 10.04
CA ARG A 63 -36.88 -11.51 9.20
C ARG A 63 -38.07 -12.12 9.97
N CYS A 64 -37.95 -12.25 11.28
CA CYS A 64 -38.99 -12.82 12.16
C CYS A 64 -39.84 -11.75 12.86
N VAL A 65 -39.54 -10.46 12.67
CA VAL A 65 -40.25 -9.34 13.30
C VAL A 65 -41.31 -8.80 12.34
N PRO A 66 -42.61 -8.75 12.75
CA PRO A 66 -43.67 -8.16 11.95
C PRO A 66 -43.32 -6.73 11.50
N ASP A 67 -43.76 -6.34 10.30
CA ASP A 67 -43.61 -4.99 9.74
C ASP A 67 -42.15 -4.47 9.57
N SER A 68 -41.15 -5.34 9.69
CA SER A 68 -39.72 -4.97 9.59
C SER A 68 -39.07 -5.26 8.23
N GLU A 69 -39.86 -5.71 7.23
CA GLU A 69 -39.39 -6.17 5.93
C GLU A 69 -38.51 -5.13 5.20
N SER A 70 -38.89 -3.85 5.27
CA SER A 70 -38.09 -2.76 4.68
C SER A 70 -36.70 -2.65 5.31
N TYR A 71 -36.60 -2.77 6.64
CA TYR A 71 -35.34 -2.69 7.36
C TYR A 71 -34.45 -3.89 7.10
N PHE A 72 -35.05 -5.08 6.99
CA PHE A 72 -34.33 -6.29 6.57
C PHE A 72 -33.67 -6.11 5.21
N TYR A 73 -34.39 -5.60 4.20
CA TYR A 73 -33.81 -5.37 2.87
C TYR A 73 -32.72 -4.30 2.88
N GLN A 74 -32.90 -3.20 3.63
CA GLN A 74 -31.88 -2.17 3.77
C GLN A 74 -30.60 -2.71 4.42
N ALA A 75 -30.74 -3.49 5.50
CA ALA A 75 -29.61 -4.13 6.17
C ALA A 75 -28.85 -5.09 5.22
N GLN A 76 -29.57 -5.92 4.45
CA GLN A 76 -28.95 -6.81 3.47
C GLN A 76 -28.17 -6.06 2.39
N GLN A 77 -28.68 -4.91 1.91
CA GLN A 77 -27.96 -4.08 0.95
C GLN A 77 -26.66 -3.51 1.53
N HIS A 78 -26.68 -3.08 2.79
CA HIS A 78 -25.48 -2.58 3.48
C HIS A 78 -24.45 -3.69 3.70
N ILE A 79 -24.87 -4.89 4.13
CA ILE A 79 -23.99 -6.06 4.26
C ILE A 79 -23.37 -6.45 2.91
N HIS A 80 -24.16 -6.43 1.83
CA HIS A 80 -23.64 -6.72 0.50
C HIS A 80 -22.59 -5.67 0.06
N SER A 81 -22.91 -4.38 0.22
CA SER A 81 -22.00 -3.27 -0.11
C SER A 81 -20.69 -3.37 0.67
N PHE A 82 -20.78 -3.71 1.95
CA PHE A 82 -19.63 -3.96 2.80
C PHE A 82 -18.72 -5.06 2.24
N ARG A 83 -19.29 -6.21 1.86
CA ARG A 83 -18.52 -7.35 1.32
C ARG A 83 -17.78 -7.00 0.03
N LEU A 84 -18.38 -6.16 -0.82
CA LEU A 84 -17.73 -5.66 -2.03
C LEU A 84 -16.53 -4.77 -1.67
N ILE A 85 -16.75 -3.73 -0.85
CA ILE A 85 -15.70 -2.80 -0.42
C ILE A 85 -14.56 -3.55 0.27
N ARG A 86 -14.89 -4.54 1.11
CA ARG A 86 -13.91 -5.43 1.73
C ARG A 86 -13.04 -6.15 0.72
N ASN A 87 -13.66 -6.81 -0.26
CA ASN A 87 -12.91 -7.60 -1.23
C ASN A 87 -11.97 -6.71 -2.03
N ASP A 88 -12.43 -5.51 -2.42
CA ASP A 88 -11.62 -4.52 -3.12
C ASP A 88 -10.46 -4.02 -2.26
N LEU A 89 -10.71 -3.74 -0.98
CA LEU A 89 -9.66 -3.33 -0.03
C LEU A 89 -8.63 -4.43 0.20
N LYS A 90 -9.07 -5.67 0.41
CA LYS A 90 -8.18 -6.83 0.58
C LYS A 90 -7.26 -7.02 -0.63
N ASN A 91 -7.82 -6.90 -1.84
CA ASN A 91 -7.05 -6.98 -3.08
C ASN A 91 -6.05 -5.82 -3.20
N THR A 92 -6.45 -4.62 -2.80
CA THR A 92 -5.59 -3.42 -2.83
C THR A 92 -4.42 -3.56 -1.84
N VAL A 93 -4.68 -4.00 -0.60
CA VAL A 93 -3.65 -4.29 0.41
C VAL A 93 -2.67 -5.35 -0.09
N ALA A 94 -3.18 -6.47 -0.60
CA ALA A 94 -2.34 -7.55 -1.13
C ALA A 94 -1.41 -7.04 -2.25
N SER A 95 -1.94 -6.18 -3.14
CA SER A 95 -1.17 -5.59 -4.24
C SER A 95 -0.04 -4.66 -3.77
N ILE A 96 -0.21 -3.96 -2.64
CA ILE A 96 0.86 -3.16 -2.02
C ILE A 96 1.93 -4.10 -1.48
N THR A 97 1.54 -5.10 -0.68
CA THR A 97 2.51 -5.95 0.01
C THR A 97 3.43 -6.74 -0.94
N ASP A 98 2.90 -7.32 -2.02
CA ASP A 98 3.69 -8.19 -2.90
C ASP A 98 4.49 -7.43 -3.97
N ALA A 99 3.84 -6.52 -4.70
CA ALA A 99 4.49 -5.76 -5.77
C ALA A 99 5.58 -4.83 -5.22
N ASP A 100 5.36 -4.26 -4.02
CA ASP A 100 6.30 -3.30 -3.46
C ASP A 100 7.52 -4.00 -2.87
N LEU A 101 7.34 -5.11 -2.15
CA LEU A 101 8.46 -5.92 -1.68
C LEU A 101 9.37 -6.33 -2.84
N LYS A 102 8.77 -6.80 -3.93
CA LYS A 102 9.50 -7.20 -5.14
C LYS A 102 10.24 -6.01 -5.77
N HIS A 103 9.56 -4.88 -5.96
CA HIS A 103 10.19 -3.71 -6.57
C HIS A 103 11.33 -3.15 -5.72
N GLY A 104 11.17 -3.09 -4.39
CA GLY A 104 12.24 -2.68 -3.47
C GLY A 104 13.46 -3.61 -3.52
N GLN A 105 13.25 -4.92 -3.68
CA GLN A 105 14.33 -5.89 -3.89
C GLN A 105 15.04 -5.71 -5.24
N GLU A 106 14.30 -5.46 -6.32
CA GLU A 106 14.86 -5.18 -7.65
C GLU A 106 15.71 -3.90 -7.65
N MET A 107 15.28 -2.86 -6.93
CA MET A 107 16.04 -1.61 -6.80
C MET A 107 17.33 -1.80 -6.02
N ARG A 108 17.28 -2.50 -4.87
CA ARG A 108 18.50 -2.84 -4.10
C ARG A 108 19.47 -3.68 -4.92
N SER A 109 18.96 -4.63 -5.70
CA SER A 109 19.78 -5.48 -6.57
C SER A 109 20.41 -4.67 -7.71
N SER A 110 19.64 -3.80 -8.36
CA SER A 110 20.13 -2.92 -9.44
C SER A 110 21.21 -1.96 -8.94
N TYR A 111 21.04 -1.43 -7.72
CA TYR A 111 22.06 -0.59 -7.08
C TYR A 111 23.33 -1.38 -6.72
N ALA A 112 23.20 -2.57 -6.15
CA ALA A 112 24.36 -3.42 -5.84
C ALA A 112 25.15 -3.80 -7.10
N GLN A 113 24.44 -4.09 -8.21
CA GLN A 113 25.04 -4.34 -9.52
C GLN A 113 25.79 -3.10 -10.04
N PHE A 114 25.21 -1.90 -9.88
CA PHE A 114 25.89 -0.65 -10.23
C PHE A 114 27.16 -0.44 -9.40
N LEU A 115 27.10 -0.62 -8.08
CA LEU A 115 28.27 -0.51 -7.21
C LEU A 115 29.39 -1.49 -7.59
N SER A 116 29.03 -2.73 -7.92
CA SER A 116 29.97 -3.73 -8.40
C SER A 116 30.55 -3.40 -9.78
N HIS A 117 29.78 -2.72 -10.64
CA HIS A 117 30.25 -2.29 -11.95
C HIS A 117 31.27 -1.15 -11.81
N ILE A 118 30.97 -0.13 -11.00
CA ILE A 118 31.89 1.01 -10.78
C ILE A 118 33.18 0.61 -10.06
N SER A 119 33.14 -0.37 -9.15
CA SER A 119 34.34 -0.83 -8.44
C SER A 119 35.38 -1.47 -9.37
N CYS A 120 34.95 -1.93 -10.54
CA CYS A 120 35.78 -2.56 -11.55
C CYS A 120 35.86 -1.71 -12.83
N TYR A 121 35.32 -0.49 -12.83
CA TYR A 121 35.20 0.34 -14.02
C TYR A 121 36.51 1.05 -14.33
N THR A 122 36.98 0.89 -15.57
CA THR A 122 38.24 1.47 -16.06
C THR A 122 38.05 2.36 -17.30
N GLY A 123 36.79 2.63 -17.69
CA GLY A 123 36.41 3.38 -18.89
C GLY A 123 36.01 4.84 -18.63
N ASP A 124 35.37 5.47 -19.62
CA ASP A 124 34.83 6.84 -19.56
C ASP A 124 33.50 6.90 -18.77
N ASP A 125 33.40 7.80 -17.79
CA ASP A 125 32.28 7.94 -16.85
C ASP A 125 30.89 8.04 -17.52
N THR A 126 30.81 8.43 -18.79
CA THR A 126 29.58 8.54 -19.59
C THR A 126 28.66 7.31 -19.46
N GLN A 127 29.20 6.09 -19.55
CA GLN A 127 28.39 4.86 -19.50
C GLN A 127 27.91 4.53 -18.07
N ALA A 128 28.75 4.80 -17.07
CA ALA A 128 28.40 4.62 -15.66
C ALA A 128 27.28 5.61 -15.27
N LEU A 129 27.39 6.87 -15.71
CA LEU A 129 26.37 7.90 -15.48
C LEU A 129 25.04 7.59 -16.20
N ALA A 130 25.07 7.01 -17.40
CA ALA A 130 23.85 6.58 -18.09
C ALA A 130 23.13 5.43 -17.37
N SER A 131 23.91 4.45 -16.87
CA SER A 131 23.39 3.34 -16.05
C SER A 131 22.76 3.86 -14.76
N LEU A 132 23.42 4.84 -14.13
CA LEU A 132 22.96 5.51 -12.92
C LEU A 132 21.64 6.26 -13.14
N LYS A 133 21.53 7.03 -14.23
CA LYS A 133 20.29 7.74 -14.60
C LYS A 133 19.11 6.79 -14.83
N THR A 134 19.38 5.61 -15.40
CA THR A 134 18.36 4.57 -15.61
C THR A 134 17.86 3.99 -14.27
N ILE A 135 18.77 3.75 -13.32
CA ILE A 135 18.42 3.30 -11.97
C ILE A 135 17.59 4.37 -11.24
N ILE A 136 18.00 5.64 -11.32
CA ILE A 136 17.25 6.77 -10.75
C ILE A 136 15.82 6.82 -11.31
N GLY A 137 15.66 6.76 -12.65
CA GLY A 137 14.34 6.83 -13.27
C GLY A 137 13.38 5.70 -12.86
N LYS A 138 13.88 4.53 -12.47
CA LYS A 138 13.05 3.45 -11.92
C LYS A 138 12.50 3.80 -10.54
N PHE A 139 13.23 4.54 -9.72
CA PHE A 139 12.74 5.01 -8.41
C PHE A 139 11.56 5.99 -8.54
N ASP A 140 11.56 6.84 -9.56
CA ASP A 140 10.51 7.86 -9.74
C ASP A 140 9.14 7.27 -10.07
N VAL A 141 9.09 6.10 -10.72
CA VAL A 141 7.83 5.43 -11.09
C VAL A 141 7.20 4.66 -9.92
N PHE A 142 8.03 4.22 -8.97
CA PHE A 142 7.60 3.44 -7.82
C PHE A 142 6.69 4.24 -6.86
N HIS A 143 7.15 5.42 -6.45
CA HIS A 143 6.45 6.25 -5.46
C HIS A 143 5.03 6.67 -5.86
N PRO A 144 4.76 7.11 -7.11
CA PRO A 144 3.41 7.47 -7.54
C PRO A 144 2.43 6.30 -7.46
N GLN A 145 2.85 5.10 -7.87
CA GLN A 145 1.96 3.93 -7.86
C GLN A 145 1.61 3.47 -6.45
N GLN A 146 2.57 3.53 -5.52
CA GLN A 146 2.30 3.21 -4.10
C GLN A 146 1.39 4.24 -3.45
N ARG A 147 1.65 5.54 -3.68
CA ARG A 147 0.79 6.63 -3.18
C ARG A 147 -0.63 6.50 -3.69
N GLN A 148 -0.80 6.17 -4.96
CA GLN A 148 -2.12 5.97 -5.55
C GLN A 148 -2.86 4.80 -4.90
N ARG A 149 -2.19 3.66 -4.67
CA ARG A 149 -2.80 2.50 -3.99
C ARG A 149 -3.20 2.83 -2.55
N LEU A 150 -2.36 3.55 -1.80
CA LEU A 150 -2.72 4.03 -0.45
C LEU A 150 -3.91 5.00 -0.45
N ALA A 151 -3.99 5.91 -1.43
CA ALA A 151 -5.14 6.79 -1.58
C ALA A 151 -6.41 5.98 -1.84
N THR A 152 -6.37 5.01 -2.75
CA THR A 152 -7.49 4.09 -3.01
C THR A 152 -7.91 3.31 -1.76
N MET A 153 -6.95 2.83 -0.94
CA MET A 153 -7.28 2.18 0.32
C MET A 153 -8.02 3.09 1.29
N ARG A 154 -7.62 4.37 1.39
CA ARG A 154 -8.30 5.36 2.23
C ARG A 154 -9.72 5.63 1.73
N ASP A 155 -9.90 5.80 0.42
CA ASP A 155 -11.24 6.00 -0.17
C ASP A 155 -12.16 4.79 0.08
N GLN A 156 -11.60 3.58 0.01
CA GLN A 156 -12.31 2.35 0.35
C GLN A 156 -12.70 2.31 1.83
N LEU A 157 -11.81 2.73 2.74
CA LEU A 157 -12.11 2.83 4.17
C LEU A 157 -13.16 3.90 4.47
N ASP A 158 -13.13 5.05 3.80
CA ASP A 158 -14.15 6.09 3.94
C ASP A 158 -15.52 5.57 3.49
N SER A 159 -15.56 4.86 2.36
CA SER A 159 -16.75 4.18 1.86
C SER A 159 -17.28 3.14 2.86
N PHE A 160 -16.36 2.46 3.53
CA PHE A 160 -16.67 1.46 4.53
C PHE A 160 -17.25 2.09 5.81
N ILE A 161 -16.63 3.14 6.33
CA ILE A 161 -17.13 3.94 7.46
C ILE A 161 -18.54 4.47 7.17
N LEU A 162 -18.78 4.94 5.94
CA LEU A 162 -20.10 5.39 5.51
C LEU A 162 -21.14 4.27 5.61
N VAL A 163 -20.81 3.05 5.17
CA VAL A 163 -21.71 1.89 5.26
C VAL A 163 -21.96 1.50 6.72
N LEU A 164 -20.93 1.52 7.58
CA LEU A 164 -21.10 1.30 9.03
C LEU A 164 -22.04 2.33 9.66
N ASN A 165 -21.87 3.61 9.34
CA ASN A 165 -22.74 4.67 9.86
C ASN A 165 -24.20 4.50 9.42
N LYS A 166 -24.43 4.05 8.18
CA LYS A 166 -25.78 3.73 7.69
C LYS A 166 -26.39 2.55 8.46
N MET A 167 -25.59 1.52 8.75
CA MET A 167 -26.04 0.39 9.57
C MET A 167 -26.29 0.76 11.03
N ALA A 168 -25.47 1.65 11.61
CA ALA A 168 -25.70 2.16 12.95
C ALA A 168 -27.00 2.98 13.04
N ALA A 169 -27.26 3.84 12.05
CA ALA A 169 -28.51 4.59 11.94
C ALA A 169 -29.73 3.67 11.77
N LEU A 170 -29.59 2.62 10.95
CA LEU A 170 -30.61 1.59 10.78
C LEU A 170 -30.92 0.88 12.09
N LYS A 171 -29.87 0.44 12.82
CA LYS A 171 -30.00 -0.17 14.14
C LYS A 171 -30.73 0.74 15.12
N HIS A 172 -30.31 2.00 15.22
CA HIS A 172 -30.96 2.99 16.09
C HIS A 172 -32.45 3.17 15.76
N GLY A 173 -32.81 3.26 14.47
CA GLY A 173 -34.21 3.37 14.06
C GLY A 173 -35.05 2.13 14.42
N LEU A 174 -34.43 0.95 14.42
CA LEU A 174 -35.08 -0.29 14.87
C LEU A 174 -35.29 -0.32 16.39
N GLU A 175 -34.30 0.13 17.17
CA GLU A 175 -34.39 0.26 18.63
C GLU A 175 -35.49 1.27 19.04
N GLU A 176 -35.57 2.43 18.38
CA GLU A 176 -36.61 3.44 18.63
C GLU A 176 -38.03 2.91 18.35
N GLN A 177 -38.16 1.94 17.44
CA GLN A 177 -39.43 1.33 17.07
C GLN A 177 -39.74 0.06 17.89
N GLY A 178 -38.85 -0.34 18.81
CA GLY A 178 -39.00 -1.55 19.62
C GLY A 178 -38.99 -2.84 18.80
N LEU A 179 -38.35 -2.81 17.62
CA LEU A 179 -38.27 -3.96 16.71
C LEU A 179 -37.08 -4.88 17.05
N ILE A 180 -36.08 -4.36 17.77
CA ILE A 180 -34.94 -5.09 18.36
C ILE A 180 -34.61 -4.54 19.74
#